data_AF-A0A258SSV8-F1
#
_entry.id   AF-A0A258SSV8-F1
#
_cell.length_a   1.000
_cell.length_b   1.000
_cell.length_c   1.000
_cell.angle_alpha   90.00
_cell.angle_beta   90.00
_cell.angle_gamma   90.00
#
_symmetry.space_group_name_H-M   'P 1'
#
loop_
_entity.id
_entity.type
_entity.pdbx_description
1 polymer ?
#
loop_
_entity_poly.entity_id
_entity_poly.type
_entity_poly.pdbx_seq_one_letter_code
_entity_poly.pdbx_strand_id
1 'polypeptide(L)'
;KSLIQHAMSLEIAESMHLYWLADTLAHYQENYVRSLADALDDFEYTLLDGRADPAQLVEQVLAAHPDLSHSDIYAAGPAGFLASLREAALGRNLSILGWHEEVM
;
A
#
# COMPACT_ATOMS: atom_id res chain seq x y z
N LYS A 1 -16.18 0.84 -6.21
CA LYS A 1 -15.03 1.51 -6.87
C LYS A 1 -13.84 1.19 -5.98
N SER A 2 -12.84 0.44 -6.47
CA SER A 2 -11.77 -0.13 -5.63
C SER A 2 -10.88 0.96 -5.01
N LEU A 3 -10.38 0.77 -3.79
CA LEU A 3 -9.44 1.67 -3.10
C LEU A 3 -8.24 2.07 -3.99
N ILE A 4 -7.70 1.11 -4.74
CA ILE A 4 -6.58 1.34 -5.67
C ILE A 4 -6.99 2.32 -6.76
N GLN A 5 -8.19 2.17 -7.35
CA GLN A 5 -8.70 3.13 -8.35
C GLN A 5 -8.89 4.52 -7.77
N HIS A 6 -9.25 4.63 -6.48
CA HIS A 6 -9.37 5.93 -5.83
C HIS A 6 -8.00 6.58 -5.67
N ALA A 7 -7.01 5.86 -5.14
CA ALA A 7 -5.63 6.34 -4.98
C ALA A 7 -5.03 6.79 -6.32
N MET A 8 -5.22 6.00 -7.37
CA MET A 8 -4.71 6.33 -8.71
C MET A 8 -5.42 7.53 -9.37
N SER A 9 -6.70 7.75 -9.05
CA SER A 9 -7.43 8.90 -9.58
C SER A 9 -7.00 10.22 -8.93
N LEU A 10 -6.14 10.18 -7.90
CA LEU A 10 -5.71 11.39 -7.24
C LEU A 10 -4.75 12.21 -8.11
N GLU A 11 -4.05 11.62 -9.09
CA GLU A 11 -3.14 12.30 -10.07
C GLU A 11 -2.16 13.35 -9.47
N ILE A 12 -2.04 13.43 -8.15
CA ILE A 12 -1.37 14.50 -7.40
C ILE A 12 -0.11 13.99 -6.67
N ALA A 13 0.09 12.67 -6.56
CA ALA A 13 1.23 12.12 -5.86
C ALA A 13 2.50 12.18 -6.72
N GLU A 14 3.60 12.72 -6.18
CA GLU A 14 4.93 12.70 -6.82
C GLU A 14 5.48 11.27 -7.01
N SER A 15 5.04 10.32 -6.19
CA SER A 15 5.43 8.91 -6.29
C SER A 15 4.38 8.01 -5.64
N MET A 16 4.19 6.80 -6.16
CA MET A 16 3.24 5.82 -5.63
C MET A 16 3.87 4.43 -5.55
N HIS A 17 3.78 3.79 -4.38
CA HIS A 17 4.26 2.43 -4.14
C HIS A 17 3.11 1.52 -3.74
N LEU A 18 2.82 0.50 -4.56
CA LEU A 18 1.82 -0.52 -4.26
C LEU A 18 2.44 -1.76 -3.63
N TYR A 19 2.11 -2.01 -2.36
CA TYR A 19 2.41 -3.28 -1.70
C TYR A 19 1.23 -4.23 -1.84
N TRP A 20 1.47 -5.41 -2.43
CA TRP A 20 0.43 -6.42 -2.61
C TRP A 20 0.80 -7.70 -1.85
N LEU A 21 -0.04 -8.08 -0.89
CA LEU A 21 0.14 -9.33 -0.13
C LEU A 21 -0.38 -10.51 -0.96
N ALA A 22 0.51 -11.11 -1.75
CA ALA A 22 0.24 -12.33 -2.50
C ALA A 22 1.56 -13.01 -2.89
N ASP A 23 1.62 -14.34 -2.76
CA ASP A 23 2.73 -15.14 -3.27
C ASP A 23 2.90 -14.98 -4.79
N THR A 24 1.77 -14.89 -5.50
CA THR A 24 1.70 -14.73 -6.95
C THR A 24 0.46 -13.92 -7.29
N LEU A 25 0.58 -13.01 -8.26
CA LEU A 25 -0.58 -12.36 -8.86
C LEU A 25 -1.25 -13.31 -9.87
N ALA A 26 -2.57 -13.30 -9.92
CA ALA A 26 -3.26 -13.92 -11.06
C ALA A 26 -2.90 -13.16 -12.34
N HIS A 27 -2.83 -13.83 -13.50
CA HIS A 27 -2.46 -13.19 -14.77
C HIS A 27 -3.23 -11.89 -15.10
N TYR A 28 -4.50 -11.81 -14.69
CA TYR A 28 -5.28 -10.59 -14.84
C TYR A 28 -4.72 -9.43 -14.00
N GLN A 29 -4.35 -9.70 -12.75
CA GLN A 29 -3.77 -8.71 -11.83
C GLN A 29 -2.35 -8.31 -12.27
N GLU A 30 -1.55 -9.25 -12.77
CA GLU A 30 -0.22 -8.94 -13.34
C GLU A 30 -0.33 -7.96 -14.51
N ASN A 31 -1.24 -8.24 -15.44
CA ASN A 31 -1.46 -7.36 -16.59
C ASN A 31 -1.95 -5.99 -16.15
N TYR A 32 -2.84 -5.93 -15.14
CA TYR A 32 -3.34 -4.68 -14.61
C TYR A 32 -2.22 -3.83 -13.98
N VAL A 33 -1.44 -4.40 -13.07
CA VAL A 33 -0.34 -3.69 -12.39
C VAL A 33 0.74 -3.27 -13.38
N ARG A 34 1.05 -4.12 -14.38
CA ARG A 34 1.98 -3.74 -15.45
C ARG A 34 1.45 -2.56 -16.27
N SER A 35 0.17 -2.56 -16.63
CA SER A 35 -0.43 -1.42 -17.34
C SER A 35 -0.42 -0.12 -16.51
N LEU A 36 -0.43 -0.22 -15.17
CA LEU A 36 -0.27 0.95 -14.31
C LEU A 36 1.18 1.44 -14.30
N ALA A 37 2.14 0.53 -14.16
CA ALA A 37 3.57 0.86 -14.23
C ALA A 37 3.98 1.44 -15.59
N ASP A 38 3.36 1.00 -16.68
CA ASP A 38 3.61 1.56 -18.02
C ASP A 38 2.98 2.96 -18.21
N ALA A 39 1.99 3.33 -17.40
CA ALA A 39 1.22 4.57 -17.54
C ALA A 39 1.61 5.67 -16.55
N LEU A 40 2.26 5.32 -15.45
CA LEU A 40 2.62 6.22 -14.36
C LEU A 40 4.14 6.23 -14.18
N ASP A 41 4.77 7.38 -14.41
CA ASP A 41 6.23 7.52 -14.42
C ASP A 41 6.90 7.18 -13.06
N ASP A 42 6.21 7.44 -11.94
CA ASP A 42 6.72 7.22 -10.57
C ASP A 42 5.90 6.15 -9.80
N PHE A 43 5.49 5.08 -10.49
CA PHE A 43 4.78 3.95 -9.89
C PHE A 43 5.66 2.71 -9.72
N GLU A 44 5.80 2.26 -8.48
CA GLU A 44 6.45 1.00 -8.14
C GLU A 44 5.46 0.03 -7.49
N TYR A 45 5.71 -1.27 -7.64
CA TYR A 45 4.95 -2.27 -6.90
C TYR A 45 5.86 -3.36 -6.34
N THR A 46 5.47 -3.91 -5.20
CA THR A 46 6.20 -4.97 -4.52
C THR A 46 5.23 -6.04 -4.04
N LEU A 47 5.52 -7.29 -4.43
CA LEU A 47 4.81 -8.45 -3.90
C LEU A 47 5.39 -8.83 -2.55
N LEU A 48 4.51 -8.95 -1.57
CA LEU A 48 4.82 -9.44 -0.24
C LEU A 48 4.27 -10.85 -0.08
N ASP A 49 5.05 -11.71 0.57
CA ASP A 49 4.60 -13.07 0.90
C ASP A 49 3.41 -12.98 1.86
N GLY A 50 2.22 -13.32 1.35
CA GLY A 50 0.98 -13.27 2.13
C GLY A 50 0.89 -14.32 3.24
N ARG A 51 1.86 -15.24 3.35
CA ARG A 51 1.98 -16.23 4.43
C ARG A 51 2.92 -15.78 5.54
N ALA A 52 3.69 -14.72 5.31
CA ALA A 52 4.57 -14.16 6.33
C ALA A 52 3.75 -13.62 7.51
N ASP A 53 4.42 -13.48 8.66
CA ASP A 53 3.76 -12.93 9.85
C ASP A 53 3.29 -11.49 9.59
N PRO A 54 2.04 -11.14 9.92
CA PRO A 54 1.49 -9.80 9.75
C PRO A 54 2.39 -8.67 10.27
N ALA A 55 3.03 -8.85 11.42
CA ALA A 55 3.91 -7.82 11.99
C ALA A 55 5.21 -7.68 11.18
N GLN A 56 5.74 -8.79 10.66
CA GLN A 56 6.90 -8.75 9.76
C GLN A 56 6.58 -8.01 8.45
N LEU A 57 5.38 -8.21 7.91
CA LEU A 57 4.94 -7.51 6.69
C LEU A 57 4.80 -6.01 6.93
N VAL A 58 4.19 -5.61 8.05
CA VAL A 58 4.10 -4.20 8.45
C VAL A 58 5.49 -3.58 8.58
N GLU A 59 6.42 -4.23 9.28
CA GLU A 59 7.77 -3.71 9.42
C GLU A 59 8.54 -3.69 8.10
N GLN A 60 8.35 -4.67 7.21
CA GLN A 60 8.98 -4.67 5.90
C GLN A 60 8.54 -3.48 5.04
N VAL A 61 7.23 -3.17 5.03
CA VAL A 61 6.69 -1.99 4.33
C VAL A 61 7.23 -0.71 4.94
N LEU A 62 7.13 -0.57 6.26
CA LEU A 62 7.47 0.67 6.95
C LEU A 62 8.99 0.91 7.07
N ALA A 63 9.82 -0.12 6.97
CA ALA A 63 11.27 0.03 6.90
C ALA A 63 11.74 0.66 5.58
N ALA A 64 10.98 0.48 4.49
CA ALA A 64 11.25 1.15 3.21
C ALA A 64 10.90 2.65 3.24
N HIS A 65 10.05 3.07 4.18
CA HIS A 65 9.55 4.45 4.31
C HIS A 65 9.78 4.98 5.73
N PRO A 66 11.00 5.45 6.06
CA PRO A 66 11.35 5.85 7.42
C PRO A 66 10.66 7.14 7.90
N ASP A 67 10.16 7.96 6.97
CA ASP A 67 9.38 9.17 7.26
C ASP A 67 8.13 9.21 6.37
N LEU A 68 6.96 9.29 6.99
CA LEU A 68 5.65 9.31 6.34
C LEU A 68 4.93 10.66 6.49
N SER A 69 5.65 11.70 6.91
CA SER A 69 5.08 13.03 7.18
C SER A 69 4.34 13.66 5.98
N HIS A 70 4.72 13.27 4.77
CA HIS A 70 4.17 13.78 3.50
C HIS A 70 3.56 12.68 2.64
N SER A 71 3.17 11.57 3.26
CA SER A 71 2.62 10.40 2.56
C SER A 71 1.17 10.18 2.95
N ASP A 72 0.40 9.66 2.00
CA ASP A 72 -0.91 9.09 2.25
C ASP A 72 -0.82 7.56 2.09
N ILE A 73 -1.37 6.80 3.03
CA ILE A 73 -1.44 5.34 2.98
C ILE A 73 -2.88 4.91 2.75
N TYR A 74 -3.07 4.15 1.68
CA TYR A 74 -4.33 3.50 1.33
C TYR A 74 -4.17 1.99 1.54
N ALA A 75 -4.82 1.43 2.55
CA ALA A 75 -4.72 0.03 2.90
C ALA A 75 -6.08 -0.69 2.84
N ALA A 76 -6.11 -1.91 2.28
CA ALA A 76 -7.29 -2.77 2.27
C ALA A 76 -6.94 -4.15 2.83
N GLY A 77 -7.79 -4.70 3.71
CA GLY A 77 -7.54 -6.00 4.32
C GLY A 77 -8.28 -6.26 5.62
N PRO A 78 -7.88 -7.30 6.39
CA PRO A 78 -8.52 -7.64 7.66
C PRO A 78 -8.33 -6.53 8.70
N ALA A 79 -9.38 -6.23 9.48
CA ALA A 79 -9.38 -5.14 10.46
C ALA A 79 -8.20 -5.19 11.45
N GLY A 80 -7.81 -6.38 11.93
CA GLY A 80 -6.70 -6.53 12.86
C GLY A 80 -5.34 -6.18 12.26
N PHE A 81 -5.15 -6.50 10.97
CA PHE A 81 -3.94 -6.11 10.22
C PHE A 81 -3.90 -4.60 10.01
N LEU A 82 -5.03 -4.02 9.56
CA LEU A 82 -5.14 -2.58 9.30
C LEU A 82 -4.91 -1.75 10.56
N ALA A 83 -5.47 -2.16 11.70
CA ALA A 83 -5.22 -1.51 12.98
C ALA A 83 -3.72 -1.50 13.34
N SER A 84 -3.05 -2.64 13.19
CA SER A 84 -1.62 -2.78 13.51
C SER A 84 -0.75 -1.92 12.57
N LEU A 85 -1.05 -1.93 11.27
CA LEU A 85 -0.35 -1.12 10.27
C LEU A 85 -0.54 0.38 10.54
N ARG A 86 -1.77 0.80 10.86
CA ARG A 86 -2.08 2.19 11.20
C ARG A 86 -1.27 2.67 12.40
N GLU A 87 -1.28 1.92 13.51
CA GLU A 87 -0.54 2.30 14.71
C GLU A 87 0.96 2.46 14.43
N ALA A 88 1.55 1.51 13.68
CA ALA A 88 2.95 1.56 13.30
C ALA A 88 3.29 2.71 12.34
N ALA A 89 2.38 3.08 11.44
CA ALA A 89 2.56 4.19 10.51
C ALA A 89 2.44 5.56 11.20
N LEU A 90 1.48 5.72 12.12
CA LEU A 90 1.36 6.93 12.95
C LEU A 90 2.62 7.15 13.82
N GLY A 91 3.25 6.06 14.28
CA GLY A 91 4.54 6.12 14.97
C GLY A 91 5.71 6.62 14.11
N ARG A 92 5.54 6.68 12.78
CA ARG A 92 6.52 7.15 11.78
C ARG A 92 6.12 8.49 11.15
N ASN A 93 5.40 9.31 11.91
CA ASN A 93 4.94 10.66 11.54
C ASN A 93 3.85 10.70 10.45
N LEU A 94 3.20 9.58 10.11
CA LEU A 94 2.04 9.63 9.22
C LEU A 94 0.96 10.55 9.84
N SER A 95 0.42 11.47 9.04
CA SER A 95 -0.75 12.23 9.43
C SER A 95 -1.98 11.31 9.54
N ILE A 96 -2.78 11.50 10.60
CA ILE A 96 -4.05 10.77 10.73
C ILE A 96 -5.01 11.02 9.56
N LEU A 97 -4.86 12.16 8.87
CA LEU A 97 -5.66 12.52 7.71
C LEU A 97 -5.18 11.81 6.43
N GLY A 98 -3.93 11.37 6.40
CA GLY A 98 -3.35 10.62 5.28
C GLY A 98 -3.52 9.10 5.42
N TRP A 99 -4.27 8.64 6.44
CA TRP A 99 -4.60 7.23 6.57
C TRP A 99 -5.99 6.94 6.00
N HIS A 100 -6.06 5.99 5.08
CA HIS A 100 -7.29 5.54 4.43
C HIS A 100 -7.36 4.01 4.45
N GLU A 101 -8.44 3.46 5.02
CA GLU A 101 -8.60 2.01 5.16
C GLU A 101 -9.91 1.49 4.58
N GLU A 102 -9.88 0.28 4.03
CA GLU A 102 -11.05 -0.49 3.61
C GLU A 102 -10.99 -1.90 4.22
N VAL A 103 -11.87 -2.17 5.17
CA VAL A 103 -11.97 -3.48 5.84
C VAL A 103 -12.67 -4.47 4.91
N MET A 104 -12.06 -5.64 4.70
CA MET A 104 -12.57 -6.74 3.88
C MET A 104 -13.01 -7.95 4.68
#